data_AF-A0A822ZH88-F1
#
_entry.id   AF-A0A822ZH88-F1
#
_cell.length_a   1.000
_cell.length_b   1.000
_cell.length_c   1.000
_cell.angle_alpha   90.00
_cell.angle_beta   90.00
_cell.angle_gamma   90.00
#
_symmetry.space_group_name_H-M   'P 1'
#
loop_
_entity.id
_entity.type
_entity.pdbx_description
1 polymer ?
#
loop_
_entity_poly.entity_id
_entity_poly.type
_entity_poly.pdbx_seq_one_letter_code
_entity_poly.pdbx_strand_id
1 'polypeptide(L)'
;MVVNPHSLVATRRPNNGGLDGAVIPLLANHYNVEISPHPSKEVARMIKQKLVQDYSEMLSGARPAFDGRKNLFCSVEFQNDKLEYFIRLPMPTAKAWLSVGEHQHKLFLVNIKLASKLYGKELSRYLSKEGED
;
A
#
# COMPACT_ATOMS: atom_id res chain seq x y z
N MET A 1 3.77 -50.35 21.52
CA MET A 1 4.73 -49.35 21.03
C MET A 1 4.06 -48.00 21.16
N VAL A 2 4.54 -47.14 22.07
CA VAL A 2 3.94 -45.81 22.30
C VAL A 2 4.75 -44.80 21.51
N VAL A 3 4.13 -44.21 20.48
CA VAL A 3 4.70 -43.09 19.73
C VAL A 3 4.52 -41.81 20.56
N ASN A 4 5.64 -41.19 20.93
CA ASN A 4 5.67 -39.92 21.65
C ASN A 4 5.55 -38.77 20.62
N PRO A 5 4.49 -37.95 20.65
CA PRO A 5 4.36 -36.85 19.72
C PRO A 5 5.32 -35.73 20.14
N HIS A 6 6.46 -35.62 19.47
CA HIS A 6 7.32 -34.43 19.61
C HIS A 6 6.49 -33.20 19.22
N SER A 7 6.19 -32.36 20.20
CA SER A 7 5.64 -31.04 19.96
C SER A 7 6.67 -30.24 19.16
N LEU A 8 6.25 -29.74 17.99
CA LEU A 8 7.04 -28.80 17.22
C LEU A 8 7.06 -27.48 17.99
N VAL A 9 8.05 -27.29 18.86
CA VAL A 9 8.27 -26.03 19.56
C VAL A 9 9.00 -25.08 18.62
N ALA A 10 8.35 -23.98 18.23
CA ALA A 10 9.00 -22.90 17.50
C ALA A 10 10.16 -22.33 18.34
N THR A 11 11.37 -22.32 17.79
CA THR A 11 12.55 -21.74 18.46
C THR A 11 12.47 -20.22 18.46
N ARG A 12 12.91 -19.60 19.57
CA ARG A 12 13.01 -18.14 19.65
C ARG A 12 14.16 -17.64 18.78
N ARG A 13 13.99 -16.44 18.22
CA ARG A 13 15.05 -15.76 17.46
C ARG A 13 16.29 -15.57 18.36
N PRO A 14 17.49 -15.96 17.93
CA PRO A 14 18.69 -15.92 18.78
C PRO A 14 19.18 -14.50 19.07
N ASN A 15 18.90 -13.53 18.19
CA ASN A 15 19.29 -12.13 18.34
C ASN A 15 18.39 -11.19 17.52
N ASN A 16 18.61 -9.88 17.63
CA ASN A 16 17.81 -8.85 16.95
C ASN A 16 18.13 -8.70 15.44
N GLY A 17 19.12 -9.42 14.91
CA GLY A 17 19.54 -9.36 13.51
C GLY A 17 21.03 -9.55 13.33
N GLY A 18 21.47 -9.45 12.07
CA GLY A 18 22.89 -9.36 11.75
C GLY A 18 23.46 -8.02 12.20
N LEU A 19 24.67 -8.05 12.77
CA LEU A 19 25.44 -6.83 13.08
C LEU A 19 26.22 -6.33 11.85
N ASP A 20 26.25 -7.12 10.78
CA ASP A 20 26.99 -6.81 9.57
C ASP A 20 26.14 -5.95 8.61
N GLY A 21 26.76 -4.88 8.10
CA GLY A 21 26.17 -3.98 7.10
C GLY A 21 25.94 -2.55 7.61
N ALA A 22 25.87 -1.60 6.68
CA ALA A 22 25.57 -0.21 7.01
C ALA A 22 24.09 -0.03 7.39
N VAL A 23 23.83 0.73 8.45
CA VAL A 23 22.46 1.08 8.86
C VAL A 23 21.84 2.02 7.82
N ILE A 24 20.71 1.61 7.24
CA ILE A 24 19.93 2.43 6.31
C ILE A 24 18.66 2.89 7.03
N PRO A 25 18.44 4.21 7.22
CA PRO A 25 17.21 4.70 7.82
C PRO A 25 16.02 4.44 6.89
N LEU A 26 14.96 3.83 7.44
CA LEU A 26 13.71 3.65 6.72
C LEU A 26 12.85 4.92 6.85
N LEU A 27 12.28 5.36 5.74
CA LEU A 27 11.29 6.43 5.68
C LEU A 27 10.10 5.95 4.83
N ALA A 28 8.89 6.11 5.33
CA ALA A 28 7.68 5.88 4.56
C ALA A 28 6.64 6.97 4.82
N ASN A 29 6.18 7.61 3.76
CA ASN A 29 5.06 8.53 3.80
C ASN A 29 3.75 7.73 3.75
N HIS A 30 2.86 8.00 4.69
CA HIS A 30 1.54 7.40 4.77
C HIS A 30 0.50 8.41 4.32
N TYR A 31 -0.31 8.00 3.36
CA TYR A 31 -1.38 8.80 2.78
C TYR A 31 -2.73 8.12 2.99
N ASN A 32 -3.75 8.94 3.21
CA ASN A 32 -5.13 8.52 3.22
C ASN A 32 -5.73 8.70 1.82
N VAL A 33 -6.41 7.66 1.32
CA VAL A 33 -7.01 7.61 -0.01
C VAL A 33 -8.53 7.52 0.12
N GLU A 34 -9.21 8.44 -0.55
CA GLU A 34 -10.67 8.46 -0.68
C GLU A 34 -11.04 8.24 -2.14
N ILE A 35 -11.95 7.31 -2.42
CA ILE A 35 -12.38 6.98 -3.78
C ILE A 35 -13.91 7.10 -3.87
N SER A 36 -14.37 7.88 -4.83
CA SER A 36 -15.79 8.12 -5.08
C SER A 36 -16.16 7.86 -6.56
N PRO A 37 -17.20 7.08 -6.86
CA PRO A 37 -18.01 6.29 -5.93
C PRO A 37 -17.21 5.14 -5.29
N HIS A 38 -17.65 4.64 -4.13
CA HIS A 38 -16.92 3.62 -3.37
C HIS A 38 -16.77 2.32 -4.19
N PRO A 39 -15.52 1.89 -4.50
CA PRO A 39 -15.25 0.68 -5.26
C PRO A 39 -15.13 -0.58 -4.39
N SER A 40 -15.14 -1.78 -5.00
CA SER A 40 -14.67 -3.00 -4.33
C SER A 40 -13.15 -2.95 -4.10
N LYS A 41 -12.62 -3.84 -3.25
CA LYS A 41 -11.17 -3.91 -2.98
C LYS A 41 -10.35 -4.25 -4.22
N GLU A 42 -10.82 -5.14 -5.10
CA GLU A 42 -10.12 -5.41 -6.36
C GLU A 42 -10.15 -4.19 -7.29
N VAL A 43 -11.30 -3.53 -7.42
CA VAL A 43 -11.44 -2.33 -8.25
C VAL A 43 -10.55 -1.21 -7.73
N ALA A 44 -10.48 -0.99 -6.42
CA ALA A 44 -9.58 -0.02 -5.80
C ALA A 44 -8.10 -0.28 -6.15
N ARG A 45 -7.68 -1.56 -6.19
CA ARG A 45 -6.33 -1.94 -6.61
C ARG A 45 -6.09 -1.67 -8.10
N MET A 46 -7.08 -1.91 -8.96
CA MET A 46 -7.03 -1.53 -10.38
C MET A 46 -6.94 0.00 -10.55
N ILE A 47 -7.69 0.76 -9.75
CA ILE A 47 -7.61 2.24 -9.73
C ILE A 47 -6.19 2.67 -9.38
N LYS A 48 -5.55 2.06 -8.38
CA LYS A 48 -4.15 2.36 -8.05
C LYS A 48 -3.20 2.04 -9.20
N GLN A 49 -3.39 0.92 -9.90
CA GLN A 49 -2.55 0.58 -11.05
C GLN A 49 -2.68 1.63 -12.15
N LYS A 50 -3.92 2.02 -12.47
CA LYS A 50 -4.20 3.04 -13.49
C LYS A 50 -3.69 4.42 -13.10
N LEU A 51 -3.80 4.79 -11.82
CA LEU A 51 -3.20 6.00 -11.26
C LEU A 51 -1.69 6.07 -11.48
N VAL A 52 -0.97 4.99 -11.18
CA VAL A 52 0.49 4.93 -11.37
C VAL A 52 0.88 4.96 -12.85
N GLN A 53 0.06 4.39 -13.74
CA GLN A 53 0.28 4.44 -15.18
C GLN A 53 0.06 5.84 -15.75
N ASP A 54 -1.06 6.47 -15.41
CA ASP A 54 -1.50 7.72 -16.06
C ASP A 54 -0.84 8.96 -15.45
N TYR A 55 -0.45 8.92 -14.18
CA TYR A 55 0.08 10.07 -13.43
C TYR A 55 1.48 9.80 -12.86
N SER A 56 2.28 8.96 -13.53
CA SER A 56 3.61 8.58 -13.06
C SER A 56 4.52 9.78 -12.78
N GLU A 57 4.49 10.80 -13.64
CA GLU A 57 5.27 12.03 -13.48
C GLU A 57 4.92 12.78 -12.20
N MET A 58 3.62 12.93 -11.90
CA MET A 58 3.14 13.61 -10.70
C MET A 58 3.45 12.81 -9.42
N LEU A 59 3.61 11.49 -9.55
CA LEU A 59 4.08 10.61 -8.48
C LEU A 59 5.60 10.48 -8.44
N SER A 60 6.35 11.27 -9.23
CA SER A 60 7.83 11.18 -9.31
C SER A 60 8.34 9.77 -9.64
N GLY A 61 7.60 9.02 -10.47
CA GLY A 61 7.90 7.62 -10.80
C GLY A 61 7.68 6.63 -9.65
N ALA A 62 7.10 7.07 -8.53
CA ALA A 62 6.93 6.22 -7.37
C ALA A 62 5.92 5.10 -7.59
N ARG A 63 6.14 3.96 -6.92
CA ARG A 63 5.29 2.77 -6.97
C ARG A 63 4.68 2.50 -5.59
N PRO A 64 3.68 3.30 -5.17
CA PRO A 64 3.17 3.22 -3.81
C PRO A 64 2.47 1.89 -3.54
N ALA A 65 2.54 1.44 -2.29
CA ALA A 65 1.86 0.27 -1.78
C ALA A 65 0.47 0.68 -1.27
N PHE A 66 -0.58 0.02 -1.78
CA PHE A 66 -1.97 0.34 -1.44
C PHE A 66 -2.69 -0.89 -0.89
N ASP A 67 -3.37 -0.73 0.24
CA ASP A 67 -4.09 -1.83 0.89
C ASP A 67 -5.40 -2.22 0.17
N GLY A 68 -5.88 -1.37 -0.75
CA GLY A 68 -7.16 -1.54 -1.47
C GLY A 68 -8.35 -0.90 -0.74
N ARG A 69 -8.11 -0.13 0.31
CA ARG A 69 -9.13 0.61 1.07
C ARG A 69 -8.73 2.08 1.15
N LYS A 70 -7.93 2.44 2.15
CA LYS A 70 -7.61 3.84 2.46
C LYS A 70 -6.12 4.11 2.63
N ASN A 71 -5.31 3.10 2.94
CA ASN A 71 -3.93 3.33 3.35
C ASN A 71 -3.01 3.15 2.14
N LEU A 72 -2.28 4.22 1.80
CA LEU A 72 -1.29 4.25 0.73
C LEU A 72 0.06 4.64 1.31
N PHE A 73 1.10 3.85 1.02
CA PHE A 73 2.45 4.09 1.51
C PHE A 73 3.40 4.33 0.35
N CYS A 74 4.28 5.32 0.49
CA CYS A 74 5.26 5.69 -0.52
C CYS A 74 6.60 6.05 0.12
N SER A 75 7.72 5.70 -0.53
CA SER A 75 9.06 6.14 -0.12
C SER A 75 9.35 7.59 -0.50
N VAL A 76 8.66 8.09 -1.52
CA VAL A 76 8.79 9.46 -2.03
C VAL A 76 7.61 10.28 -1.55
N GLU A 77 7.88 11.52 -1.14
CA GLU A 77 6.83 12.47 -0.79
C GLU A 77 6.29 13.12 -2.06
N PHE A 78 4.96 13.16 -2.21
CA PHE A 78 4.33 13.84 -3.32
C PHE A 78 4.44 15.36 -3.17
N GLN A 79 4.57 16.07 -4.30
CA GLN A 79 4.83 17.52 -4.30
C GLN A 79 3.68 18.35 -3.72
N ASN A 80 2.43 17.88 -3.81
CA ASN A 80 1.25 18.60 -3.32
C ASN A 80 0.61 17.88 -2.12
N ASP A 81 0.16 18.67 -1.14
CA ASP A 81 -0.48 18.17 0.09
C ASP A 81 -1.83 17.48 -0.15
N LYS A 82 -2.56 17.93 -1.18
CA LYS A 82 -3.84 17.37 -1.61
C LYS A 82 -3.77 17.06 -3.09
N LEU A 83 -3.88 15.78 -3.43
CA LEU A 83 -3.89 15.31 -4.81
C LEU A 83 -5.28 14.82 -5.16
N GLU A 84 -5.78 15.23 -6.32
CA GLU A 84 -7.10 14.86 -6.82
C GLU A 84 -6.97 14.37 -8.27
N TYR A 85 -7.41 13.14 -8.51
CA TYR A 85 -7.26 12.47 -9.80
C TYR A 85 -8.58 11.89 -10.28
N PHE A 86 -8.81 11.99 -11.59
CA PHE A 86 -9.91 11.33 -12.26
C PHE A 86 -9.40 10.08 -12.96
N ILE A 87 -9.88 8.91 -12.53
CA ILE A 87 -9.45 7.60 -13.04
C ILE A 87 -10.62 6.94 -13.78
N ARG A 88 -10.39 6.58 -15.03
CA ARG A 88 -11.33 5.82 -15.86
C ARG A 88 -10.92 4.36 -15.88
N LEU A 89 -11.84 3.47 -15.50
CA LEU A 89 -11.64 2.02 -15.62
C LEU A 89 -12.69 1.38 -16.53
N PRO A 90 -12.31 0.44 -17.41
CA PRO A 90 -13.28 -0.35 -18.17
C PRO A 90 -14.02 -1.30 -17.22
N MET A 91 -15.35 -1.27 -17.21
CA MET A 91 -16.16 -2.16 -16.38
C MET A 91 -16.85 -3.22 -17.25
N PRO A 92 -16.82 -4.50 -16.85
CA PRO A 92 -17.62 -5.53 -17.51
C PRO A 92 -19.10 -5.37 -17.13
N THR A 93 -19.95 -5.01 -18.08
CA THR A 93 -21.40 -4.92 -17.89
C THR A 93 -22.05 -6.28 -18.16
N ALA A 94 -23.02 -6.69 -17.34
CA ALA A 94 -23.76 -7.95 -17.51
C ALA A 94 -24.52 -8.08 -18.85
N LYS A 95 -24.70 -6.97 -19.59
CA LYS A 95 -25.32 -6.96 -20.93
C LYS A 95 -24.34 -7.23 -22.09
N ALA A 96 -23.06 -7.44 -21.80
CA ALA A 96 -22.02 -7.60 -22.83
C ALA A 96 -22.20 -8.83 -23.74
N TRP A 97 -23.13 -9.74 -23.45
CA TRP A 97 -23.35 -10.95 -24.25
C TRP A 97 -24.12 -10.67 -25.56
N LEU A 98 -24.66 -9.46 -25.75
CA LEU A 98 -25.51 -9.11 -26.91
C LEU A 98 -24.95 -7.98 -27.78
N SER A 99 -23.91 -7.28 -27.36
CA SER A 99 -23.35 -6.14 -28.10
C SER A 99 -21.83 -6.25 -28.20
N VAL A 100 -21.36 -6.50 -29.42
CA VAL A 100 -19.94 -6.39 -29.79
C VAL A 100 -19.48 -4.95 -29.52
N GLY A 101 -18.59 -4.75 -28.55
CA GLY A 101 -17.59 -3.68 -28.63
C GLY A 101 -17.63 -2.50 -27.65
N GLU A 102 -18.64 -2.31 -26.79
CA GLU A 102 -18.65 -1.14 -25.89
C GLU A 102 -18.35 -1.50 -24.43
N HIS A 103 -17.07 -1.48 -24.05
CA HIS A 103 -16.70 -1.40 -22.64
C HIS A 103 -17.16 -0.05 -22.09
N GLN A 104 -18.14 -0.04 -21.20
CA GLN A 104 -18.49 1.18 -20.49
C GLN A 104 -17.37 1.52 -19.50
N HIS A 105 -16.84 2.73 -19.61
CA HIS A 105 -15.85 3.24 -18.67
C HIS A 105 -16.55 3.85 -17.46
N LYS A 106 -16.17 3.41 -16.27
CA LYS A 106 -16.58 4.05 -15.02
C LYS A 106 -15.52 5.04 -14.58
N LEU A 107 -15.96 6.25 -14.23
CA LEU A 107 -15.12 7.31 -13.72
C LEU A 107 -15.09 7.25 -12.19
N PHE A 108 -13.91 7.39 -11.62
CA PHE A 108 -13.67 7.47 -10.18
C PHE A 108 -12.87 8.73 -9.88
N LEU A 109 -13.30 9.45 -8.85
CA LEU A 109 -12.55 10.51 -8.22
C LEU A 109 -11.69 9.92 -7.11
N VAL A 110 -10.39 10.15 -7.16
CA VAL A 110 -9.41 9.68 -6.18
C VAL A 110 -8.79 10.90 -5.51
N ASN A 111 -9.01 11.03 -4.21
CA ASN A 111 -8.39 12.05 -3.36
C ASN A 111 -7.31 11.40 -2.50
N ILE A 112 -6.11 11.97 -2.48
CA ILE A 112 -4.97 11.49 -1.70
C ILE A 112 -4.43 12.63 -0.86
N LYS A 113 -4.29 12.41 0.44
CA LYS A 113 -3.77 13.39 1.41
C LYS A 113 -2.73 12.76 2.31
N LEU A 114 -1.68 13.50 2.62
CA LEU A 114 -0.67 13.04 3.58
C LEU A 114 -1.33 12.88 4.97
N ALA A 115 -1.15 11.72 5.58
CA ALA A 115 -1.68 11.39 6.90
C ALA A 115 -0.59 11.39 7.97
N SER A 116 0.56 10.79 7.68
CA SER A 116 1.71 10.76 8.59
C SER A 116 3.01 10.43 7.87
N LYS A 117 4.15 10.68 8.51
CA LYS A 117 5.48 10.23 8.08
C LYS A 117 6.00 9.22 9.08
N LEU A 118 6.44 8.05 8.60
CA LEU A 118 6.94 6.96 9.41
C LEU A 118 8.47 6.92 9.34
N TYR A 119 9.12 7.08 10.49
CA TYR A 119 10.57 7.02 10.61
C TYR A 119 11.00 5.69 11.24
N GLY A 120 11.87 4.95 10.56
CA GLY A 120 12.39 3.66 11.04
C GLY A 120 13.14 3.75 12.38
N LYS A 121 13.66 4.94 12.73
CA LYS A 121 14.30 5.19 14.03
C LYS A 121 13.31 5.03 15.20
N GLU A 122 12.07 5.48 15.03
CA GLU A 122 11.03 5.36 16.05
C GLU A 122 10.63 3.90 16.25
N LEU A 123 10.47 3.16 15.16
CA LEU A 123 10.22 1.72 15.19
C LEU A 123 11.39 0.98 15.86
N SER A 124 12.63 1.35 15.52
CA SER A 124 13.83 0.72 16.09
C SER A 124 13.89 0.91 17.61
N ARG A 125 13.65 2.15 18.09
CA ARG A 125 13.59 2.46 19.53
C ARG A 125 12.49 1.67 20.24
N TYR A 126 11.31 1.57 19.63
CA TYR A 126 10.21 0.78 20.19
C TYR A 126 10.56 -0.71 20.32
N LEU A 127 11.23 -1.28 19.32
CA LEU A 127 11.63 -2.69 19.31
C LEU A 127 12.83 -2.98 20.22
N SER A 128 13.74 -2.02 20.42
CA SER A 128 14.92 -2.18 21.28
C SER A 128 14.62 -2.08 22.77
N LYS A 129 13.45 -1.55 23.16
CA LYS A 129 13.11 -1.19 24.55
C LYS A 129 14.10 -0.22 25.20
N GLU A 130 14.87 0.52 24.41
CA GLU A 130 15.74 1.59 24.94
C GLU A 130 14.86 2.65 25.61
N GLY A 131 14.82 2.67 26.94
CA GLY A 131 14.04 3.59 27.77
C GLY A 131 13.07 2.95 28.78
N GLU A 132 12.99 1.61 28.89
CA GLU A 132 12.41 0.94 30.06
C GLU A 132 13.50 0.69 31.11
N ASP A 133 13.90 1.74 31.84
CA ASP A 133 14.64 1.63 33.12
C ASP A 133 13.67 1.75 34.32
#